data_AF-A0A2L1KHG9-F1
#
_entry.id   AF-A0A2L1KHG9-F1
#
_cell.length_a   1.000
_cell.length_b   1.000
_cell.length_c   1.000
_cell.angle_alpha   90.00
_cell.angle_beta   90.00
_cell.angle_gamma   90.00
#
_symmetry.space_group_name_H-M   'P 1'
#
loop_
_entity.id
_entity.type
_entity.pdbx_description
1 polymer ?
#
loop_
_entity_poly.entity_id
_entity_poly.type
_entity_poly.pdbx_seq_one_letter_code
_entity_poly.pdbx_strand_id
1 'polypeptide(L)' 'MVAITALKKDDVLYDVVSQKAGNTTLRRQAVYRVLVTEVAEDHSYVMARWNGNAERKYREGQVKKWRRTAPKKD' A
#
# COMPACT_ATOMS: atom_id res chain seq x y z
N MET A 1 -12.29 -1.15 0.96
CA MET A 1 -11.21 -1.96 0.35
C MET A 1 -10.86 -1.32 -0.97
N VAL A 2 -9.59 -1.16 -1.33
CA VAL A 2 -9.20 -0.51 -2.61
C VAL A 2 -9.08 -1.57 -3.70
N ALA A 3 -9.71 -1.36 -4.85
CA ALA A 3 -9.59 -2.23 -6.02
C ALA A 3 -8.67 -1.60 -7.07
N ILE A 4 -7.94 -2.41 -7.84
CA ILE A 4 -7.04 -1.92 -8.90
C ILE A 4 -7.79 -1.08 -9.95
N THR A 5 -9.03 -1.45 -10.26
CA THR A 5 -9.89 -0.73 -11.24
C THR A 5 -10.18 0.72 -10.86
N ALA A 6 -10.07 1.07 -9.57
CA ALA A 6 -10.29 2.43 -9.10
C ALA A 6 -8.98 3.24 -8.98
N LEU A 7 -7.83 2.64 -9.25
CA LEU A 7 -6.53 3.30 -9.14
C LEU A 7 -6.15 4.02 -10.42
N LYS A 8 -5.37 5.09 -10.27
CA LYS A 8 -4.77 5.83 -11.37
C LYS A 8 -3.28 6.01 -11.13
N LYS A 9 -2.54 6.28 -12.20
CA LYS A 9 -1.16 6.72 -12.10
C LYS A 9 -1.08 7.96 -11.20
N ASP A 10 -0.02 8.03 -10.39
CA ASP A 10 0.28 9.05 -9.40
C ASP A 10 -0.65 9.08 -8.17
N ASP A 11 -1.58 8.11 -8.03
CA ASP A 11 -2.35 7.95 -6.79
C ASP A 11 -1.43 7.67 -5.60
N VAL A 12 -1.72 8.35 -4.47
CA VAL A 12 -1.04 8.14 -3.19
C VAL A 12 -1.96 7.38 -2.25
N LEU A 13 -1.49 6.22 -1.80
CA LEU A 13 -2.17 5.36 -0.85
C LEU A 13 -1.28 5.07 0.37
N TYR A 14 -1.84 4.33 1.31
CA TYR A 14 -1.19 3.97 2.56
C TYR A 14 -1.38 2.48 2.84
N ASP A 15 -0.27 1.78 3.09
CA ASP A 15 -0.26 0.41 3.57
C ASP A 15 -0.07 0.40 5.09
N VAL A 16 -0.96 -0.31 5.80
CA VAL A 16 -0.95 -0.36 7.26
C VAL A 16 -0.57 -1.77 7.69
N VAL A 17 0.61 -1.89 8.29
CA VAL A 17 1.19 -3.18 8.67
C VAL A 17 1.33 -3.27 10.19
N SER A 18 0.91 -4.39 10.76
CA SER A 18 1.21 -4.72 12.16
C SER A 18 2.55 -5.44 12.23
N GLN A 19 3.49 -4.89 13.00
CA GLN A 19 4.81 -5.47 13.20
C GLN A 19 5.16 -5.54 14.69
N LYS A 20 5.98 -6.53 15.07
CA LYS A 20 6.49 -6.63 16.44
C LYS A 20 7.41 -5.45 16.76
N ALA A 21 7.36 -4.97 18.00
CA ALA A 21 8.29 -4.00 18.52
C ALA A 21 9.58 -4.71 18.99
N GLY A 22 10.43 -5.07 18.03
CA GLY A 22 11.64 -5.86 18.29
C GLY A 22 11.32 -7.29 18.71
N ASN A 23 12.08 -7.84 19.66
CA ASN A 23 11.87 -9.20 20.17
C ASN A 23 10.79 -9.31 21.25
N THR A 24 9.86 -8.36 21.30
CA THR A 24 8.77 -8.35 22.28
C THR A 24 7.50 -8.98 21.69
N THR A 25 6.53 -9.28 22.56
CA THR A 25 5.16 -9.64 22.13
C THR A 25 4.33 -8.42 21.74
N LEU A 26 4.78 -7.21 22.13
CA LEU A 26 4.13 -5.95 21.76
C LEU A 26 4.16 -5.75 20.25
N ARG A 27 3.03 -5.33 19.71
CA ARG A 27 2.87 -5.00 18.29
C ARG A 27 2.65 -3.51 18.15
N ARG A 28 3.20 -2.93 17.09
CA ARG A 28 2.95 -1.57 16.65
C ARG A 28 2.37 -1.57 15.25
N GLN A 29 1.53 -0.58 14.95
CA GLN A 29 1.13 -0.30 13.59
C GLN A 29 2.16 0.61 12.93
N ALA A 30 2.58 0.25 11.73
CA ALA A 30 3.38 1.10 10.85
C ALA A 30 2.55 1.44 9.62
N VAL A 31 2.62 2.70 9.21
CA VAL A 31 1.93 3.23 8.04
C VAL A 31 2.98 3.60 7.02
N TYR A 32 2.88 3.03 5.83
CA TYR A 32 3.83 3.24 4.75
C TYR A 32 3.11 3.88 3.57
N ARG A 33 3.71 4.94 3.00
CA ARG A 33 3.18 5.59 1.80
C ARG A 33 3.40 4.70 0.59
N VAL A 34 2.40 4.57 -0.27
CA VAL A 34 2.46 3.84 -1.54
C VAL A 34 2.14 4.82 -2.65
N LEU A 35 3.03 4.94 -3.64
CA LEU A 35 2.82 5.76 -4.83
C LEU A 35 2.61 4.83 -6.02
N VAL A 36 1.43 4.90 -6.66
CA VAL A 36 1.16 4.18 -7.90
C VAL A 36 1.87 4.88 -9.03
N THR A 37 2.70 4.15 -9.77
CA THR A 37 3.47 4.69 -10.90
C THR A 37 2.90 4.25 -12.23
N GLU A 38 2.23 3.10 -12.27
CA GLU A 38 1.57 2.55 -13.45
C GLU A 38 0.40 1.63 -13.04
N VAL A 39 -0.63 1.59 -13.88
CA VAL A 39 -1.76 0.66 -13.78
C VAL A 39 -1.80 -0.15 -15.07
N ALA A 40 -1.80 -1.48 -14.96
CA ALA A 40 -1.89 -2.34 -16.14
C ALA A 40 -3.24 -2.13 -16.86
N GLU A 41 -3.23 -2.17 -18.19
CA GLU A 41 -4.44 -1.93 -19.01
C GLU A 41 -5.58 -2.92 -18.70
N ASP A 42 -5.24 -4.16 -18.38
CA ASP A 42 -6.17 -5.22 -17.99
C ASP A 42 -6.61 -5.14 -16.52
N HIS A 43 -6.12 -4.14 -15.77
CA HIS A 43 -6.33 -3.97 -14.33
C HIS A 43 -5.95 -5.20 -13.47
N SER A 44 -5.06 -6.07 -13.96
CA SER A 44 -4.64 -7.27 -13.19
C SER A 44 -3.56 -6.97 -12.14
N TYR A 45 -2.82 -5.88 -12.31
CA TYR A 45 -1.81 -5.41 -11.37
C TYR A 45 -1.56 -3.90 -11.49
N VAL A 46 -0.84 -3.37 -10.50
CA VAL A 46 -0.23 -2.03 -10.55
C VAL A 46 1.25 -2.11 -10.27
N MET A 47 2.01 -1.17 -10.83
CA MET A 47 3.36 -0.88 -10.39
C MET A 47 3.31 0.25 -9.36
N ALA A 48 4.01 0.08 -8.24
CA ALA A 48 4.04 1.09 -7.20
C ALA A 48 5.37 1.13 -6.46
N ARG A 49 5.69 2.31 -5.92
CA ARG A 49 6.80 2.51 -4.98
C ARG A 49 6.28 2.51 -3.56
N TRP A 50 6.83 1.64 -2.74
CA TRP A 50 6.46 1.53 -1.33
C TRP A 50 7.50 2.23 -0.47
N ASN A 51 7.10 3.25 0.28
CA ASN A 51 7.92 4.04 1.19
C ASN A 51 9.26 4.54 0.59
N GLY A 52 9.24 4.97 -0.68
CA GLY A 52 10.44 5.44 -1.38
C GLY A 52 11.35 4.34 -1.92
N ASN A 53 11.03 3.06 -1.71
CA ASN A 53 11.76 1.95 -2.28
C ASN A 53 11.57 1.87 -3.80
N ALA A 54 12.41 1.05 -4.43
CA ALA A 54 12.27 0.69 -5.83
C ALA A 54 10.85 0.20 -6.16
N GLU A 55 10.45 0.44 -7.40
CA GLU A 55 9.14 0.06 -7.89
C GLU A 55 8.96 -1.46 -7.91
N ARG A 56 7.77 -1.92 -7.53
CA ARG A 56 7.41 -3.34 -7.54
C ARG A 56 5.99 -3.53 -8.06
N LYS A 57 5.73 -4.73 -8.57
CA LYS A 57 4.42 -5.20 -9.01
C LYS A 57 3.57 -5.60 -7.81
N TYR A 58 2.33 -5.09 -7.74
CA TYR A 58 1.34 -5.42 -6.74
C TYR A 58 0.05 -5.92 -7.39
N ARG A 59 -0.48 -7.04 -6.89
CA ARG A 59 -1.74 -7.63 -7.37
C ARG A 59 -2.89 -7.31 -6.41
N GLU A 60 -4.12 -7.58 -6.84
CA GLU A 60 -5.35 -7.28 -6.10
C GLU A 60 -5.30 -7.69 -4.62
N GLY A 61 -4.79 -8.90 -4.32
CA GLY A 61 -4.65 -9.40 -2.95
C GLY A 61 -3.80 -8.55 -2.00
N GLN A 62 -2.87 -7.76 -2.56
CA GLN A 62 -2.02 -6.82 -1.82
C GLN A 62 -2.65 -5.43 -1.83
N VAL A 63 -3.10 -4.95 -2.99
CA VAL A 63 -3.73 -3.63 -3.18
C VAL A 63 -4.95 -3.45 -2.29
N LYS A 64 -5.73 -4.52 -2.10
CA LYS A 64 -6.94 -4.52 -1.27
C LYS A 64 -6.70 -4.12 0.19
N LYS A 65 -5.46 -4.24 0.68
CA LYS A 65 -5.08 -3.88 2.05
C LYS A 65 -4.75 -2.39 2.22
N TRP A 66 -4.52 -1.69 1.10
CA TRP A 66 -4.19 -0.28 1.11
C TRP A 66 -5.40 0.60 1.44
N ARG A 67 -5.11 1.83 1.87
CA ARG A 67 -6.07 2.85 2.26
C ARG A 67 -5.80 4.13 1.47
N ARG A 68 -6.85 4.83 1.04
CA ARG A 68 -6.70 6.14 0.37
C ARG A 68 -6.31 7.26 1.34
N THR A 69 -6.70 7.13 2.61
CA THR A 69 -6.38 8.10 3.64
C THR A 69 -5.41 7.48 4.64
N ALA A 70 -4.46 8.29 5.11
CA ALA A 70 -3.61 7.90 6.21
C ALA A 70 -4.49 7.67 7.46
N PRO A 71 -4.22 6.62 8.26
CA PRO A 71 -4.86 6.49 9.56
C PRO A 71 -4.56 7.73 10.41
N LYS A 72 -5.58 8.28 11.06
CA LYS A 72 -5.37 9.31 12.08
C LYS A 72 -4.57 8.68 13.22
N LYS A 73 -3.60 9.41 13.76
CA LYS A 73 -3.03 9.07 15.07
C LYS A 73 -4.07 9.52 16.10
N ASP A 74 -4.60 8.56 16.85
CA ASP A 74 -5.35 8.84 18.08
C ASP A 74 -4.43 9.45 19.15
#